data_AF-A0AAV3R478-F1
#
_entry.id   AF-A0AAV3R478-F1
#
_cell.length_a   1.000
_cell.length_b   1.000
_cell.length_c   1.000
_cell.angle_alpha   90.00
_cell.angle_beta   90.00
_cell.angle_gamma   90.00
#
_symmetry.space_group_name_H-M   'P 1'
#
loop_
_entity.id
_entity.type
_entity.pdbx_description
1 polymer ?
#
loop_
_entity_poly.entity_id
_entity_poly.type
_entity_poly.pdbx_seq_one_letter_code
_entity_poly.pdbx_strand_id
1 'polypeptide(L)'
;MDDAEHRARRRAYYAENKVDINRKKSEKDLICITRPNLTLASRRMAPLQPLSIANKSLDARINRAIAQALAFLGSFKQSESLQRKLLDLSSRLSNENASEKRLKRLFKYVECVEELNVAINIVCDECEPAIQKLQDVVEFLSRTKYHLKETMVTLKALY
;
A
#
# COMPACT_ATOMS: atom_id res chain seq x y z
N MET A 1 -55.11 11.21 58.08
CA MET A 1 -54.94 10.48 56.81
C MET A 1 -53.47 10.47 56.33
N ASP A 2 -52.59 11.28 56.95
CA ASP A 2 -51.20 11.50 56.51
C ASP A 2 -50.18 10.38 56.78
N ASP A 3 -50.40 9.52 57.77
CA ASP A 3 -49.32 8.67 58.28
C ASP A 3 -49.05 7.42 57.42
N ALA A 4 -50.04 6.99 56.64
CA ALA A 4 -49.88 5.92 55.64
C ALA A 4 -49.16 6.43 54.40
N GLU A 5 -49.48 7.64 53.96
CA GLU A 5 -48.86 8.29 52.80
C GLU A 5 -47.40 8.66 53.08
N HIS A 6 -47.10 9.16 54.29
CA HIS A 6 -45.72 9.46 54.69
C HIS A 6 -44.84 8.20 54.80
N ARG A 7 -45.44 7.04 55.14
CA ARG A 7 -44.76 5.73 55.12
C ARG A 7 -44.57 5.19 53.71
N ALA A 8 -45.55 5.38 52.83
CA ALA A 8 -45.45 5.01 51.41
C ALA A 8 -44.37 5.83 50.69
N ARG A 9 -44.33 7.16 50.91
CA ARG A 9 -43.29 8.05 50.35
C ARG A 9 -41.89 7.68 50.83
N ARG A 10 -41.73 7.35 52.13
CA ARG A 10 -40.45 6.84 52.65
C ARG A 10 -40.04 5.53 52.00
N ARG A 11 -40.96 4.57 51.83
CA ARG A 11 -40.67 3.29 51.16
C ARG A 11 -40.27 3.47 49.69
N ALA A 12 -40.96 4.36 48.96
CA ALA A 12 -40.60 4.70 47.59
C ALA A 12 -39.20 5.33 47.51
N TYR A 13 -38.89 6.27 48.39
CA TYR A 13 -37.56 6.89 48.49
C TYR A 13 -36.44 5.87 48.80
N TYR A 14 -36.67 4.93 49.72
CA TYR A 14 -35.69 3.87 49.99
C TYR A 14 -35.55 2.87 48.83
N ALA A 15 -36.64 2.56 48.12
CA ALA A 15 -36.60 1.70 46.95
C ALA A 15 -35.81 2.37 45.80
N GLU A 16 -36.07 3.65 45.54
CA GLU A 16 -35.36 4.45 44.52
C GLU A 16 -33.86 4.55 44.83
N ASN A 17 -33.49 4.89 46.07
CA ASN A 17 -32.09 4.88 46.50
C ASN A 17 -31.42 3.50 46.35
N LYS A 18 -32.15 2.42 46.64
CA LYS A 18 -31.61 1.06 46.49
C LYS A 18 -31.36 0.69 45.03
N VAL A 19 -32.25 1.13 44.13
CA VAL A 19 -32.07 0.98 42.68
C VAL A 19 -30.86 1.78 42.20
N ASP A 20 -30.71 3.03 42.63
CA ASP A 20 -29.57 3.87 42.26
C ASP A 20 -28.22 3.34 42.78
N ILE A 21 -28.20 2.80 44.00
CA ILE A 21 -27.00 2.16 44.57
C ILE A 21 -26.64 0.92 43.76
N ASN A 22 -27.63 0.09 43.40
CA ASN A 22 -27.41 -1.09 42.57
C ASN A 22 -26.92 -0.72 41.16
N ARG A 23 -27.46 0.34 40.54
CA ARG A 23 -27.04 0.85 39.23
C ARG A 23 -25.59 1.32 39.25
N LYS A 24 -25.23 2.14 40.24
CA LYS A 24 -23.85 2.62 40.44
C LYS A 24 -22.89 1.47 40.73
N LYS A 25 -23.34 0.43 41.43
CA LYS A 25 -22.55 -0.76 41.69
C LYS A 25 -22.33 -1.57 40.41
N SER A 26 -23.37 -1.80 39.60
CA SER A 26 -23.23 -2.48 38.31
C SER A 26 -22.35 -1.72 37.31
N GLU A 27 -22.41 -0.38 37.29
CA GLU A 27 -21.53 0.45 36.47
C GLU A 27 -20.07 0.33 36.93
N LYS A 28 -19.82 0.38 38.25
CA LYS A 28 -18.49 0.19 38.81
C LYS A 28 -17.94 -1.21 38.53
N ASP A 29 -18.75 -2.23 38.66
CA ASP A 29 -18.37 -3.62 38.39
C ASP A 29 -18.05 -3.80 36.90
N LEU A 30 -18.86 -3.23 36.01
CA LEU A 30 -18.59 -3.24 34.57
C LEU A 30 -17.29 -2.52 34.23
N ILE A 31 -17.03 -1.35 34.83
CA ILE A 31 -15.77 -0.61 34.64
C ILE A 31 -14.58 -1.39 35.20
N CYS A 32 -14.74 -2.01 36.38
CA CYS A 32 -13.70 -2.79 37.05
C CYS A 32 -13.32 -4.03 36.23
N ILE A 33 -14.28 -4.68 35.57
CA ILE A 33 -14.03 -5.84 34.72
C ILE A 33 -13.51 -5.43 33.34
N THR A 34 -14.13 -4.44 32.71
CA THR A 34 -13.88 -4.11 31.31
C THR A 34 -12.56 -3.36 31.11
N ARG A 35 -12.25 -2.40 31.99
CA ARG A 35 -11.06 -1.54 31.85
C ARG A 35 -9.72 -2.29 31.89
N PRO A 36 -9.44 -3.21 32.83
CA PRO A 36 -8.19 -3.97 32.82
C PRO A 36 -8.10 -4.93 31.62
N ASN A 37 -9.22 -5.54 31.21
CA ASN A 37 -9.25 -6.41 30.03
C ASN A 37 -8.95 -5.64 28.74
N LEU A 38 -9.54 -4.46 28.56
CA LEU A 38 -9.22 -3.56 27.44
C LEU A 38 -7.77 -3.06 27.51
N THR A 39 -7.26 -2.77 28.70
CA THR A 39 -5.86 -2.34 28.88
C THR A 39 -4.88 -3.45 28.52
N LEU A 40 -5.18 -4.69 28.91
CA LEU A 40 -4.37 -5.87 28.57
C LEU A 40 -4.43 -6.18 27.06
N ALA A 41 -5.63 -6.15 26.48
CA ALA A 41 -5.81 -6.33 25.04
C ALA A 41 -5.07 -5.24 24.25
N SER A 42 -5.19 -3.97 24.68
CA SER A 42 -4.48 -2.85 24.08
C SER A 42 -2.96 -3.03 24.14
N ARG A 43 -2.39 -3.41 25.29
CA ARG A 43 -0.95 -3.71 25.42
C ARG A 43 -0.49 -4.85 24.50
N ARG A 44 -1.33 -5.88 24.34
CA ARG A 44 -1.03 -7.03 23.45
C ARG A 44 -1.12 -6.67 21.97
N MET A 45 -2.04 -5.78 21.59
CA MET A 45 -2.22 -5.34 20.21
C MET A 45 -1.29 -4.19 19.80
N ALA A 46 -0.83 -3.38 20.76
CA ALA A 46 0.07 -2.25 20.52
C ALA A 46 1.28 -2.60 19.63
N PRO A 47 2.04 -3.71 19.86
CA PRO A 47 3.13 -4.10 18.97
C PRO A 47 2.69 -4.54 17.56
N LEU A 48 1.45 -5.03 17.40
CA LEU A 48 0.93 -5.53 16.13
C LEU A 48 0.39 -4.42 15.22
N GLN A 49 -0.02 -3.29 15.79
CA GLN A 49 -0.59 -2.17 15.02
C GLN A 49 0.42 -1.54 14.06
N PRO A 50 1.63 -1.13 14.48
CA PRO A 50 2.66 -0.63 13.57
C PRO A 50 3.04 -1.65 12.50
N LEU A 51 3.06 -2.94 12.84
CA LEU A 51 3.37 -4.01 11.89
C LEU A 51 2.32 -4.12 10.79
N SER A 52 1.03 -4.04 11.14
CA SER A 52 -0.05 -4.06 10.15
C SER A 52 0.02 -2.86 9.20
N ILE A 53 0.32 -1.66 9.73
CA ILE A 53 0.49 -0.44 8.92
C ILE A 53 1.71 -0.56 8.00
N ALA A 54 2.84 -1.06 8.51
CA ALA A 54 4.04 -1.28 7.73
C ALA A 54 3.80 -2.28 6.58
N ASN A 55 3.06 -3.36 6.84
CA ASN A 55 2.73 -4.35 5.80
C ASN A 55 1.86 -3.75 4.69
N LYS A 56 0.82 -2.97 5.04
CA LYS A 56 -0.01 -2.27 4.04
C LYS A 56 0.79 -1.27 3.20
N SER A 57 1.73 -0.55 3.84
CA SER A 57 2.65 0.36 3.14
C SER A 57 3.59 -0.40 2.20
N LEU A 58 4.12 -1.54 2.63
CA LEU A 58 4.97 -2.41 1.81
C LEU A 58 4.22 -2.88 0.56
N ASP A 59 3.00 -3.43 0.72
CA ASP A 59 2.18 -3.89 -0.40
C ASP A 59 1.93 -2.78 -1.42
N ALA A 60 1.60 -1.56 -0.95
CA ALA A 60 1.40 -0.41 -1.84
C ALA A 60 2.69 -0.01 -2.59
N ARG A 61 3.85 -0.09 -1.94
CA ARG A 61 5.15 0.20 -2.57
C ARG A 61 5.55 -0.86 -3.58
N ILE A 62 5.36 -2.15 -3.26
CA ILE A 62 5.60 -3.27 -4.17
C ILE A 62 4.75 -3.10 -5.43
N ASN A 63 3.43 -2.88 -5.28
CA ASN A 63 2.53 -2.71 -6.41
C ASN A 63 2.94 -1.52 -7.29
N ARG A 64 3.36 -0.41 -6.68
CA ARG A 64 3.84 0.76 -7.42
C ARG A 64 5.14 0.48 -8.19
N ALA A 65 6.11 -0.20 -7.57
CA ALA A 65 7.37 -0.53 -8.21
C ALA A 65 7.17 -1.53 -9.36
N ILE A 66 6.31 -2.55 -9.17
CA ILE A 66 5.95 -3.50 -10.22
C ILE A 66 5.26 -2.77 -11.39
N ALA A 67 4.29 -1.90 -11.13
CA ALA A 67 3.61 -1.15 -12.18
C ALA A 67 4.59 -0.31 -13.01
N GLN A 68 5.58 0.31 -12.38
CA GLN A 68 6.61 1.09 -13.07
C GLN A 68 7.59 0.22 -13.85
N ALA A 69 8.00 -0.92 -13.30
CA ALA A 69 8.84 -1.89 -14.02
C ALA A 69 8.11 -2.46 -15.25
N LEU A 70 6.81 -2.71 -15.16
CA LEU A 70 5.98 -3.16 -16.28
C LEU A 70 5.83 -2.07 -17.35
N ALA A 71 5.64 -0.81 -16.96
CA ALA A 71 5.61 0.31 -17.89
C ALA A 71 6.95 0.45 -18.64
N PHE A 72 8.06 0.38 -17.91
CA PHE A 72 9.42 0.42 -18.46
C PHE A 72 9.70 -0.71 -19.45
N LEU A 73 9.27 -1.94 -19.15
CA LEU A 73 9.31 -3.06 -20.10
C LEU A 73 8.46 -2.81 -21.35
N GLY A 74 7.35 -2.08 -21.21
CA GLY A 74 6.55 -1.62 -22.34
C GLY A 74 7.34 -0.72 -23.29
N SER A 75 8.11 0.23 -22.74
CA SER A 75 8.99 1.13 -23.49
C SER A 75 10.08 0.36 -24.25
N PHE A 76 10.68 -0.66 -23.63
CA PHE A 76 11.60 -1.58 -24.32
C PHE A 76 10.96 -2.32 -25.48
N LYS A 77 9.75 -2.85 -25.28
CA LYS A 77 9.02 -3.57 -26.33
C LYS A 77 8.68 -2.66 -27.52
N GLN A 78 8.37 -1.39 -27.26
CA GLN A 78 8.16 -0.39 -28.30
C GLN A 78 9.44 -0.13 -29.10
N SER A 79 10.57 0.06 -28.43
CA SER A 79 11.88 0.21 -29.07
C SER A 79 12.24 -1.01 -29.92
N GLU A 80 12.02 -2.23 -29.42
CA GLU A 80 12.25 -3.47 -30.16
C GLU A 80 11.37 -3.56 -31.42
N SER A 81 10.10 -3.18 -31.32
CA SER A 81 9.19 -3.15 -32.47
C SER A 81 9.67 -2.16 -33.54
N LEU A 82 10.18 -0.99 -33.14
CA LEU A 82 10.75 0.00 -34.05
C LEU A 82 12.04 -0.50 -34.70
N GLN A 83 12.92 -1.19 -33.96
CA GLN A 83 14.12 -1.82 -34.51
C GLN A 83 13.76 -2.86 -35.59
N ARG A 84 12.75 -3.70 -35.35
CA ARG A 84 12.28 -4.68 -36.36
C ARG A 84 11.70 -3.99 -37.59
N LYS A 85 10.90 -2.93 -37.41
CA LYS A 85 10.36 -2.10 -38.50
C LYS A 85 11.47 -1.44 -39.31
N LEU A 86 12.53 -0.97 -38.64
CA LEU A 86 13.69 -0.38 -39.28
C LEU A 86 14.46 -1.39 -40.15
N LEU A 87 14.63 -2.62 -39.66
CA LEU A 87 15.23 -3.71 -40.44
C LEU A 87 14.40 -4.09 -41.67
N ASP A 88 13.07 -4.16 -41.53
CA ASP A 88 12.17 -4.36 -42.68
C ASP A 88 12.36 -3.23 -43.71
N LEU A 89 12.30 -1.97 -43.28
CA LEU A 89 12.48 -0.80 -44.16
C LEU A 89 13.85 -0.79 -44.83
N SER A 90 14.91 -1.16 -44.12
CA SER A 90 16.28 -1.27 -44.66
C SER A 90 16.36 -2.32 -45.77
N SER A 91 15.85 -3.53 -45.53
CA SER A 91 15.82 -4.60 -46.53
C SER A 91 15.04 -4.20 -47.79
N ARG A 92 13.93 -3.49 -47.57
CA ARG A 92 13.03 -2.97 -48.59
C ARG A 92 13.60 -1.79 -49.36
N LEU A 93 14.52 -1.04 -48.78
CA LEU A 93 15.24 0.06 -49.43
C LEU A 93 16.36 -0.49 -50.31
N SER A 94 17.07 -1.51 -49.83
CA SER A 94 18.16 -2.17 -50.57
C SER A 94 17.67 -2.83 -51.87
N ASN A 95 16.46 -3.39 -51.85
CA ASN A 95 15.84 -4.07 -53.01
C ASN A 95 15.06 -3.13 -53.97
N GLU A 96 14.99 -1.82 -53.70
CA GLU A 96 14.20 -0.87 -54.50
C GLU A 96 15.05 -0.18 -55.58
N ASN A 97 14.80 -0.54 -56.83
CA ASN A 97 15.53 -0.04 -58.00
C ASN A 97 14.96 1.27 -58.57
N ALA A 98 13.70 1.61 -58.25
CA ALA A 98 13.07 2.83 -58.74
C ALA A 98 13.42 4.03 -57.84
N SER A 99 14.10 5.03 -58.40
CA SER A 99 14.61 6.22 -57.67
C SER A 99 13.53 6.93 -56.83
N GLU A 100 12.34 7.17 -57.40
CA GLU A 100 11.26 7.86 -56.70
C GLU A 100 10.70 7.04 -55.51
N LYS A 101 10.55 5.72 -55.69
CA LYS A 101 10.10 4.81 -54.61
C LYS A 101 11.16 4.66 -53.54
N ARG A 102 12.43 4.62 -53.92
CA ARG A 102 13.57 4.57 -53.01
C ARG A 102 13.65 5.82 -52.16
N LEU A 103 13.44 7.01 -52.73
CA LEU A 103 13.40 8.27 -51.98
C LEU A 103 12.25 8.29 -50.95
N LYS A 104 11.03 7.87 -51.35
CA LYS A 104 9.88 7.75 -50.44
C LYS A 104 10.15 6.77 -49.28
N ARG A 105 10.82 5.64 -49.54
CA ARG A 105 11.20 4.68 -48.49
C ARG A 105 12.33 5.21 -47.60
N LEU A 106 13.26 5.97 -48.16
CA LEU A 106 14.33 6.62 -47.39
C LEU A 106 13.74 7.61 -46.37
N PHE A 107 12.73 8.39 -46.77
CA PHE A 107 12.05 9.30 -45.85
C PHE A 107 11.42 8.54 -44.68
N LYS A 108 10.68 7.45 -44.97
CA LYS A 108 10.10 6.57 -43.93
C LYS A 108 11.14 5.90 -43.04
N TYR A 109 12.31 5.57 -43.60
CA TYR A 109 13.41 5.01 -42.84
C TYR A 109 13.94 6.04 -41.83
N VAL A 110 14.20 7.27 -42.27
CA VAL A 110 14.66 8.36 -41.40
C VAL A 110 13.61 8.69 -40.32
N GLU A 111 12.33 8.77 -40.67
CA GLU A 111 11.24 8.92 -39.69
C GLU A 111 11.28 7.80 -38.63
N CYS A 112 11.48 6.55 -39.04
CA CYS A 112 11.57 5.42 -38.12
C CYS A 112 12.85 5.46 -37.24
N VAL A 113 13.96 6.01 -37.74
CA VAL A 113 15.17 6.26 -36.93
C VAL A 113 14.87 7.31 -35.86
N GLU A 114 14.18 8.38 -36.22
CA GLU A 114 13.81 9.45 -35.29
C GLU A 114 12.85 8.93 -34.21
N GLU A 115 11.82 8.18 -34.60
CA GLU A 115 10.91 7.49 -33.67
C GLU A 115 11.68 6.55 -32.71
N LEU A 116 12.66 5.81 -33.24
CA LEU A 116 13.49 4.91 -32.42
C LEU A 116 14.39 5.68 -31.45
N ASN A 117 15.00 6.79 -31.90
CA ASN A 117 15.82 7.65 -31.05
C ASN A 117 15.00 8.21 -29.88
N VAL A 118 13.79 8.71 -30.16
CA VAL A 118 12.86 9.16 -29.13
C VAL A 118 12.51 8.02 -28.15
N ALA A 119 12.17 6.84 -28.66
CA ALA A 119 11.84 5.68 -27.81
C ALA A 119 13.03 5.24 -26.93
N ILE A 120 14.25 5.27 -27.44
CA ILE A 120 15.46 4.96 -26.68
C ILE A 120 15.68 6.00 -25.58
N ASN A 121 15.50 7.29 -25.88
CA ASN A 121 15.63 8.35 -24.87
C ASN A 121 14.60 8.19 -23.75
N ILE A 122 13.35 7.84 -24.07
CA ILE A 122 12.34 7.51 -23.06
C ILE A 122 12.79 6.34 -22.17
N VAL A 123 13.37 5.27 -22.76
CA VAL A 123 13.92 4.15 -21.99
C VAL A 123 15.05 4.63 -21.07
N CYS A 124 15.97 5.48 -21.55
CA CYS A 124 17.03 6.03 -20.71
C CYS A 124 16.47 6.84 -19.53
N ASP A 125 15.46 7.67 -19.78
CA ASP A 125 14.82 8.52 -18.77
C ASP A 125 14.02 7.71 -17.74
N GLU A 126 13.40 6.60 -18.15
CA GLU A 126 12.59 5.74 -17.27
C GLU A 126 13.40 4.71 -16.49
N CYS A 127 14.63 4.42 -16.91
CA CYS A 127 15.50 3.41 -16.31
C CYS A 127 15.84 3.73 -14.84
N GLU A 128 16.37 4.93 -14.60
CA GLU A 128 16.81 5.35 -13.25
C GLU A 128 15.64 5.41 -12.25
N PRO A 129 14.48 6.03 -12.58
CA PRO A 129 13.30 5.99 -11.71
C PRO A 129 12.79 4.58 -11.40
N ALA A 130 12.85 3.66 -12.37
CA ALA A 130 12.43 2.28 -12.17
C ALA A 130 13.38 1.54 -11.20
N ILE A 131 14.69 1.70 -11.37
CA ILE A 131 15.71 1.12 -10.48
C ILE A 131 15.56 1.66 -9.06
N GLN A 132 15.45 2.99 -8.90
CA GLN A 132 15.31 3.61 -7.58
C GLN A 132 14.08 3.10 -6.83
N LYS A 133 12.94 2.97 -7.52
CA LYS A 133 11.69 2.47 -6.93
C LYS A 133 11.81 1.02 -6.46
N LEU A 134 12.52 0.17 -7.18
CA LEU A 134 12.79 -1.20 -6.77
C LEU A 134 13.72 -1.24 -5.55
N GLN A 135 14.75 -0.39 -5.53
CA GLN A 135 15.65 -0.27 -4.38
C GLN A 135 14.92 0.20 -3.12
N ASP A 136 14.05 1.20 -3.22
CA ASP A 136 13.23 1.70 -2.11
C ASP A 136 12.36 0.59 -1.49
N VAL A 137 11.82 -0.30 -2.32
CA VAL A 137 11.02 -1.45 -1.87
C VAL A 137 11.90 -2.45 -1.11
N VAL A 138 13.09 -2.78 -1.64
CA VAL A 138 14.02 -3.72 -1.00
C VAL A 138 14.53 -3.18 0.33
N GLU A 139 14.82 -1.89 0.40
CA GLU A 139 15.23 -1.25 1.65
C GLU A 139 14.09 -1.25 2.68
N PHE A 140 12.87 -0.89 2.26
CA PHE A 140 11.71 -0.90 3.14
C PHE A 140 11.39 -2.32 3.65
N LEU A 141 11.51 -3.33 2.79
CA LEU A 141 11.38 -4.74 3.17
C LEU A 141 12.42 -5.13 4.22
N SER A 142 13.66 -4.71 4.04
CA SER A 142 14.75 -4.99 4.99
C SER A 142 14.50 -4.37 6.36
N ARG A 143 14.05 -3.11 6.39
CA ARG A 143 13.65 -2.42 7.64
C ARG A 143 12.45 -3.10 8.31
N THR A 144 11.44 -3.48 7.54
CA THR A 144 10.24 -4.17 8.05
C THR A 144 10.58 -5.55 8.62
N LYS A 145 11.48 -6.30 7.98
CA LYS A 145 11.98 -7.59 8.47
C LYS A 145 12.70 -7.46 9.81
N TYR A 146 13.51 -6.41 9.98
CA TYR A 146 14.19 -6.14 11.25
C TYR A 146 13.18 -5.86 12.37
N HIS A 147 12.24 -4.94 12.14
CA HIS A 147 11.22 -4.60 13.12
C HIS A 147 10.29 -5.78 13.46
N LEU A 148 9.95 -6.63 12.49
CA LEU A 148 9.20 -7.86 12.75
C LEU A 148 9.94 -8.75 13.76
N LYS A 149 11.24 -8.97 13.56
CA LYS A 149 12.05 -9.79 14.47
C LYS A 149 12.06 -9.21 15.88
N GLU A 150 12.26 -7.91 16.02
CA GLU A 150 12.25 -7.21 17.31
C GLU A 150 10.88 -7.35 18.00
N THR A 151 9.79 -7.10 17.25
CA THR A 151 8.41 -7.21 17.75
C THR A 151 8.08 -8.64 18.20
N MET A 152 8.56 -9.66 17.48
CA MET A 152 8.40 -11.06 17.87
C MET A 152 9.14 -11.40 19.17
N VAL A 153 10.32 -10.81 19.40
CA VAL A 153 11.05 -10.96 20.67
C VAL A 153 10.27 -10.30 21.82
N THR A 154 9.74 -9.09 21.62
CA THR A 154 8.91 -8.42 22.63
C THR A 154 7.63 -9.21 22.93
N LEU A 155 6.95 -9.74 21.91
CA LEU A 155 5.77 -10.58 22.09
C LEU A 155 6.08 -11.86 22.87
N LYS A 156 7.22 -12.51 22.58
CA LYS A 156 7.69 -13.68 23.34
C LYS A 156 8.04 -13.36 24.80
N ALA A 157 8.38 -12.11 25.13
CA ALA A 157 8.62 -11.70 26.51
C ALA A 157 7.34 -11.37 27.28
N LEU A 158 6.23 -11.13 26.57
CA LEU A 158 4.91 -10.82 27.14
C LEU A 158 4.01 -12.07 27.30
N TYR A 159 4.45 -13.22 26.79
CA TYR A 159 3.78 -14.52 26.84
C TYR A 159 4.68 -15.54 27.55
#